data_AF-K1TZA0-F1
#
_entry.id   AF-K1TZA0-F1
#
_cell.length_a   1.000
_cell.length_b   1.000
_cell.length_c   1.000
_cell.angle_alpha   90.00
_cell.angle_beta   90.00
_cell.angle_gamma   90.00
#
_symmetry.space_group_name_H-M   'P 1'
#
loop_
_entity.id
_entity.type
_entity.pdbx_description
1 polymer ?
#
loop_
_entity_poly.entity_id
_entity_poly.type
_entity_poly.pdbx_seq_one_letter_code
_entity_poly.pdbx_strand_id
1 'polypeptide(L)'
;MSVLSAQIDYENRKVYILEEILGKPEEKENNTPALARKVRLKLYRDKHIGGVDVTGDPSGLQRSTTNEDGINNYTIITDTFGRGILRPKVKLLRKQPPQATRCEFVNEVFGGYEGWEIQIDIKCRKLTQDLIYQLRNEDGTKSKQKTTDPKTGVKYERYGHLSDCLDYLLCYYLRDSWYKFKSGGDGNGYVVSTSVIQEGFSY
;
A
#
# COMPACT_ATOMS: atom_id res chain seq x y z
N MET A 1 12.19 4.47 -5.34
CA MET A 1 11.36 3.26 -5.26
C MET A 1 11.42 2.75 -3.83
N SER A 2 10.30 2.29 -3.29
CA SER A 2 10.13 2.05 -1.86
C SER A 2 9.50 0.69 -1.60
N VAL A 3 9.92 0.03 -0.52
CA VAL A 3 9.37 -1.25 -0.06
C VAL A 3 9.19 -1.17 1.46
N LEU A 4 8.07 -1.71 1.93
CA LEU A 4 7.84 -1.99 3.34
C LEU A 4 7.83 -3.50 3.56
N SER A 5 8.49 -3.97 4.61
CA SER A 5 8.26 -5.32 5.14
C SER A 5 7.28 -5.24 6.29
N ALA A 6 6.24 -6.06 6.25
CA ALA A 6 5.24 -6.09 7.30
C ALA A 6 4.88 -7.52 7.70
N GLN A 7 4.30 -7.63 8.89
CA GLN A 7 3.67 -8.84 9.40
C GLN A 7 2.25 -8.50 9.82
N ILE A 8 1.30 -9.38 9.48
CA ILE A 8 -0.12 -9.23 9.84
C ILE A 8 -0.45 -10.29 10.89
N ASP A 9 -0.90 -9.84 12.05
CA ASP A 9 -1.47 -10.67 13.09
C ASP A 9 -3.00 -10.50 13.03
N TYR A 10 -3.66 -11.47 12.42
CA TYR A 10 -5.11 -11.47 12.24
C TYR A 10 -5.87 -11.76 13.54
N GLU A 11 -5.27 -12.49 14.47
CA GLU A 11 -5.91 -12.88 15.73
C GLU A 11 -6.05 -11.65 16.64
N ASN A 12 -4.98 -10.87 16.75
CA ASN A 12 -4.95 -9.66 17.57
C ASN A 12 -5.27 -8.38 16.78
N ARG A 13 -5.56 -8.51 15.47
CA ARG A 13 -5.81 -7.39 14.55
C ARG A 13 -4.68 -6.35 14.55
N LYS A 14 -3.44 -6.81 14.38
CA LYS A 14 -2.26 -5.93 14.33
C LYS A 14 -1.55 -5.99 12.99
N VAL A 15 -1.17 -4.82 12.50
CA VAL A 15 -0.30 -4.65 11.34
C VAL A 15 1.03 -4.11 11.83
N TYR A 16 2.06 -4.95 11.77
CA TYR A 16 3.42 -4.57 12.14
C TYR A 16 4.19 -4.14 10.90
N ILE A 17 4.57 -2.87 10.81
CA ILE A 17 5.53 -2.39 9.82
C ILE A 17 6.92 -2.54 10.42
N LEU A 18 7.60 -3.58 9.98
CA LEU A 18 8.88 -3.99 10.55
C LEU A 18 10.01 -3.10 10.04
N GLU A 19 10.05 -2.85 8.73
CA GLU A 19 11.18 -2.17 8.10
C GLU A 19 10.78 -1.44 6.83
N GLU A 20 11.57 -0.41 6.51
CA GLU A 20 11.55 0.30 5.22
C GLU A 20 12.84 0.02 4.44
N ILE A 21 12.70 -0.30 3.16
CA ILE A 21 13.82 -0.56 2.26
C ILE A 21 13.67 0.38 1.06
N LEU A 22 14.64 1.27 0.90
CA LEU A 22 14.65 2.29 -0.13
C LEU A 22 15.70 1.99 -1.20
N GLY A 23 15.28 2.16 -2.46
CA GLY A 23 16.18 2.21 -3.59
C GLY A 23 16.69 3.63 -3.79
N LYS A 24 18.00 3.84 -3.63
CA LYS A 24 18.65 5.14 -3.80
C LYS A 24 19.09 5.38 -5.25
N PRO A 25 18.85 6.57 -5.82
CA PRO A 25 19.33 6.91 -7.17
C PRO A 25 20.85 6.79 -7.32
N GLU A 26 21.62 7.21 -6.33
CA GLU A 26 23.09 7.23 -6.35
C GLU A 26 23.68 5.82 -6.42
N GLU A 27 23.00 4.86 -5.79
CA GLU A 27 23.35 3.43 -5.79
C GLU A 27 22.76 2.69 -7.00
N LYS A 28 22.09 3.39 -7.93
CA LYS A 28 21.37 2.83 -9.09
C LYS A 28 20.33 1.77 -8.69
N GLU A 29 19.68 1.98 -7.56
CA GLU A 29 18.68 1.06 -7.01
C GLU A 29 17.24 1.52 -7.24
N ASN A 30 17.04 2.65 -7.91
CA ASN A 30 15.71 3.16 -8.24
C ASN A 30 15.09 2.43 -9.46
N ASN A 31 15.16 1.10 -9.46
CA ASN A 31 14.58 0.20 -10.46
C ASN A 31 14.25 -1.15 -9.82
N THR A 32 13.24 -1.83 -10.37
CA THR A 32 12.72 -3.08 -9.83
C THR A 32 13.77 -4.18 -9.70
N PRO A 33 14.62 -4.47 -10.71
CA PRO A 33 15.64 -5.50 -10.58
C PRO A 33 16.63 -5.27 -9.45
N ALA A 34 17.16 -4.04 -9.31
CA ALA A 34 18.14 -3.71 -8.28
C ALA A 34 17.53 -3.75 -6.88
N LEU A 35 16.34 -3.17 -6.70
CA LEU A 35 15.67 -3.17 -5.41
C LEU A 35 15.24 -4.58 -4.99
N ALA A 36 14.75 -5.41 -5.92
CA ALA A 36 14.41 -6.81 -5.65
C ALA A 36 15.64 -7.61 -5.19
N ARG A 37 16.81 -7.41 -5.81
CA ARG A 37 18.06 -8.05 -5.37
C ARG A 37 18.46 -7.60 -3.96
N LYS A 38 18.34 -6.30 -3.65
CA LYS A 38 18.60 -5.75 -2.33
C LYS A 38 17.70 -6.38 -1.26
N VAL A 39 16.40 -6.44 -1.51
CA VAL A 39 15.43 -7.06 -0.59
C VAL A 39 15.74 -8.54 -0.39
N ARG A 40 16.02 -9.29 -1.46
CA ARG A 40 16.39 -10.71 -1.37
C ARG A 40 17.63 -10.94 -0.51
N LEU A 41 18.71 -10.20 -0.77
CA LEU A 41 19.96 -10.32 -0.02
C LEU A 41 19.75 -10.02 1.46
N LYS A 42 18.90 -9.04 1.76
CA LYS A 42 18.51 -8.71 3.13
C LYS A 42 17.74 -9.85 3.80
N LEU A 43 16.70 -10.38 3.15
CA LEU A 43 15.94 -11.52 3.68
C LEU A 43 16.84 -12.74 3.98
N TYR A 44 17.83 -13.02 3.13
CA TYR A 44 18.81 -14.07 3.39
C TYR A 44 19.74 -13.75 4.56
N ARG A 45 20.21 -12.50 4.67
CA ARG A 45 21.05 -12.06 5.80
C ARG A 45 20.30 -12.16 7.13
N ASP A 46 19.02 -11.84 7.12
CA ASP A 46 18.13 -11.93 8.27
C ASP A 46 17.69 -13.38 8.55
N LYS A 47 18.22 -14.35 7.79
CA LYS A 47 17.93 -15.79 7.89
C LYS A 47 16.43 -16.08 7.81
N HIS A 48 15.72 -15.35 6.96
CA HIS A 48 14.30 -15.55 6.76
C HIS A 48 14.02 -16.97 6.24
N ILE A 49 13.20 -17.71 6.97
CA ILE A 49 12.84 -19.11 6.67
C ILE A 49 11.43 -19.27 6.07
N GLY A 50 10.65 -18.18 6.06
CA GLY A 50 9.28 -18.17 5.56
C GLY A 50 9.19 -17.95 4.04
N GLY A 51 8.03 -18.29 3.49
CA GLY A 51 7.64 -17.80 2.17
C GLY A 51 7.29 -16.31 2.25
N VAL A 52 7.47 -15.59 1.14
CA VAL A 52 7.27 -14.14 1.06
C VAL A 52 6.11 -13.83 0.15
N ASP A 53 5.17 -13.05 0.65
CA ASP A 53 4.15 -12.45 -0.20
C ASP A 53 4.63 -11.11 -0.75
N VAL A 54 4.37 -10.87 -2.03
CA VAL A 54 4.70 -9.64 -2.75
C VAL A 54 3.41 -8.92 -3.10
N THR A 55 3.20 -7.75 -2.51
CA THR A 55 2.04 -6.89 -2.76
C THR A 55 2.49 -5.48 -3.15
N GLY A 56 1.58 -4.65 -3.66
CA GLY A 56 1.89 -3.29 -4.09
C GLY A 56 0.88 -2.73 -5.09
N ASP A 57 1.30 -1.70 -5.83
CA ASP A 57 0.49 -1.04 -6.86
C ASP A 57 0.21 -2.00 -8.04
N PRO A 58 -1.07 -2.31 -8.35
CA PRO A 58 -1.43 -3.13 -9.52
C PRO A 58 -0.90 -2.60 -10.86
N SER A 59 -0.59 -1.29 -10.96
CA SER A 59 0.01 -0.71 -12.17
C SER A 59 1.34 -1.37 -12.55
N GLY A 60 2.06 -1.97 -11.60
CA GLY A 60 3.29 -2.73 -11.84
C GLY A 60 3.10 -4.02 -12.67
N LEU A 61 1.86 -4.44 -12.94
CA LEU A 61 1.52 -5.52 -13.88
C LEU A 61 1.50 -5.02 -15.34
N GLN A 62 1.39 -3.72 -15.56
CA GLN A 62 1.44 -3.16 -16.91
C GLN A 62 2.81 -3.43 -17.52
N ARG A 63 2.82 -3.75 -18.82
CA ARG A 63 4.03 -4.02 -19.59
C ARG A 63 4.89 -2.75 -19.60
N SER A 64 6.19 -2.87 -19.33
CA SER A 64 7.10 -1.78 -19.74
C SER A 64 7.33 -1.92 -21.24
N THR A 65 7.34 -0.81 -21.96
CA THR A 65 7.61 -0.76 -23.41
C THR A 65 9.01 -1.27 -23.79
N THR A 66 9.84 -1.58 -22.80
CA THR A 66 11.25 -1.98 -22.91
C THR A 66 11.51 -3.47 -22.70
N ASN A 67 10.54 -4.27 -22.25
CA ASN A 67 10.74 -5.69 -21.96
C ASN A 67 10.00 -6.60 -22.96
N GLU A 68 10.50 -7.83 -23.11
CA GLU A 68 9.85 -8.90 -23.89
C GLU A 68 8.41 -9.15 -23.43
N ASP A 69 7.58 -9.65 -24.35
CA ASP A 69 6.18 -9.95 -24.09
C ASP A 69 6.01 -10.84 -22.84
N GLY A 70 5.34 -10.29 -21.80
CA GLY A 70 5.03 -11.00 -20.57
C GLY A 70 5.86 -10.61 -19.34
N ILE A 71 6.90 -9.78 -19.49
CA ILE A 71 7.73 -9.33 -18.36
C ILE A 71 7.21 -7.99 -17.79
N ASN A 72 6.86 -8.01 -16.51
CA ASN A 72 6.47 -6.84 -15.71
C ASN A 72 7.24 -6.77 -14.38
N ASN A 73 6.98 -5.74 -13.57
CA ASN A 73 7.70 -5.54 -12.31
C ASN A 73 7.55 -6.72 -11.35
N TYR A 74 6.35 -7.30 -11.26
CA TYR A 74 6.10 -8.43 -10.38
C TYR A 74 6.79 -9.71 -10.84
N THR A 75 6.84 -9.98 -12.15
CA THR A 75 7.61 -11.11 -12.69
C THR A 75 9.10 -10.97 -12.38
N ILE A 76 9.67 -9.77 -12.52
CA ILE A 76 11.06 -9.49 -12.17
C ILE A 76 11.32 -9.75 -10.69
N ILE A 77 10.40 -9.34 -9.81
CA ILE A 77 10.52 -9.57 -8.37
C ILE A 77 10.48 -11.08 -8.06
N THR A 78 9.50 -11.81 -8.61
CA THR A 78 9.37 -13.25 -8.36
C THR A 78 10.56 -14.04 -8.89
N ASP A 79 11.04 -13.70 -10.08
CA ASP A 79 12.22 -14.35 -10.69
C ASP A 79 13.48 -14.05 -9.88
N THR A 80 13.61 -12.81 -9.41
CA THR A 80 14.73 -12.42 -8.54
C THR A 80 14.69 -13.20 -7.23
N PHE A 81 13.54 -13.31 -6.57
CA PHE A 81 13.43 -14.04 -5.30
C PHE A 81 13.61 -15.55 -5.50
N GLY A 82 13.29 -16.05 -6.70
CA GLY A 82 13.52 -17.42 -7.14
C GLY A 82 12.63 -18.45 -6.46
N ARG A 83 12.84 -19.73 -6.76
CA ARG A 83 12.09 -20.86 -6.19
C ARG A 83 12.70 -21.45 -4.92
N GLY A 84 13.66 -20.73 -4.31
CA GLY A 84 14.31 -21.13 -3.06
C GLY A 84 13.39 -20.97 -1.83
N ILE A 85 13.98 -20.79 -0.66
CA ILE A 85 13.24 -20.66 0.63
C ILE A 85 12.16 -19.58 0.58
N LEU A 86 12.42 -18.46 -0.11
CA LEU A 86 11.53 -17.30 -0.13
C LEU A 86 10.19 -17.54 -0.85
N ARG A 87 10.07 -18.54 -1.74
CA ARG A 87 8.82 -18.97 -2.41
C ARG A 87 7.84 -17.82 -2.68
N PRO A 88 8.21 -16.80 -3.48
CA PRO A 88 7.49 -15.55 -3.59
C PRO A 88 6.08 -15.76 -4.16
N LYS A 89 5.07 -15.13 -3.56
CA LYS A 89 3.67 -15.15 -4.05
C LYS A 89 3.16 -13.74 -4.28
N VAL A 90 2.76 -13.44 -5.51
CA VAL A 90 2.19 -12.13 -5.85
C VAL A 90 0.74 -12.07 -5.36
N LYS A 91 0.44 -11.02 -4.59
CA LYS A 91 -0.81 -10.81 -3.87
C LYS A 91 -1.30 -9.38 -4.07
N LEU A 92 -2.09 -9.18 -5.12
CA LEU A 92 -2.53 -7.86 -5.58
C LEU A 92 -4.06 -7.74 -5.60
N LEU A 93 -4.54 -6.51 -5.42
CA LEU A 93 -5.94 -6.17 -5.69
C LEU A 93 -6.21 -6.26 -7.20
N ARG A 94 -7.40 -6.75 -7.56
CA ARG A 94 -7.82 -6.88 -8.97
C ARG A 94 -7.92 -5.54 -9.69
N LYS A 95 -8.22 -4.47 -8.96
CA LYS A 95 -8.33 -3.10 -9.46
C LYS A 95 -7.57 -2.18 -8.53
N GLN A 96 -7.02 -1.10 -9.08
CA GLN A 96 -6.36 -0.07 -8.28
C GLN A 96 -7.40 0.59 -7.34
N PRO A 97 -7.16 0.62 -6.02
CA PRO A 97 -8.05 1.31 -5.09
C PRO A 97 -7.99 2.83 -5.36
N PRO A 98 -9.15 3.52 -5.46
CA PRO A 98 -9.20 4.98 -5.65
C PRO A 98 -8.40 5.71 -4.57
N GLN A 99 -7.57 6.69 -4.96
CA GLN A 99 -6.61 7.30 -4.06
C GLN A 99 -7.26 8.05 -2.90
N ALA A 100 -8.31 8.85 -3.15
CA ALA A 100 -8.99 9.57 -2.08
C ALA A 100 -9.60 8.59 -1.05
N THR A 101 -10.39 7.61 -1.52
CA THR A 101 -11.05 6.63 -0.66
C THR A 101 -10.06 5.76 0.12
N ARG A 102 -8.93 5.36 -0.48
CA ARG A 102 -7.93 4.56 0.25
C ARG A 102 -7.19 5.39 1.30
N CYS A 103 -6.96 6.69 1.05
CA CYS A 103 -6.35 7.57 2.05
C CYS A 103 -7.27 7.69 3.27
N GLU A 104 -8.58 7.86 3.05
CA GLU A 104 -9.57 7.90 4.13
C GLU A 104 -9.61 6.57 4.89
N PHE A 105 -9.66 5.44 4.19
CA PHE A 105 -9.61 4.13 4.83
C PHE A 105 -8.38 3.96 5.72
N VAL A 106 -7.19 4.33 5.24
CA VAL A 106 -5.94 4.23 6.01
C VAL A 106 -6.00 5.10 7.26
N ASN A 107 -6.55 6.32 7.16
CA ASN A 107 -6.75 7.18 8.32
C ASN A 107 -7.70 6.56 9.36
N GLU A 108 -8.79 5.93 8.91
CA GLU A 108 -9.71 5.22 9.80
C GLU A 108 -9.03 4.02 10.48
N VAL A 109 -8.19 3.26 9.77
CA VAL A 109 -7.41 2.17 10.38
C VAL A 109 -6.43 2.71 11.43
N PHE A 110 -5.77 3.85 11.19
CA PHE A 110 -4.99 4.53 12.23
C PHE A 110 -5.84 4.95 13.43
N GLY A 111 -7.12 5.27 13.21
CA GLY A 111 -8.13 5.54 14.25
C GLY A 111 -8.70 4.30 14.96
N GLY A 112 -8.26 3.09 14.59
CA GLY A 112 -8.74 1.85 15.21
C GLY A 112 -9.93 1.19 14.50
N TYR A 113 -10.16 1.48 13.22
CA TYR A 113 -11.28 0.91 12.44
C TYR A 113 -11.30 -0.63 12.50
N GLU A 114 -12.47 -1.17 12.86
CA GLU A 114 -12.68 -2.60 13.13
C GLU A 114 -11.68 -3.22 14.12
N GLY A 115 -11.16 -2.41 15.05
CA GLY A 115 -10.21 -2.86 16.07
C GLY A 115 -8.81 -3.15 15.55
N TRP A 116 -8.48 -2.71 14.32
CA TRP A 116 -7.13 -2.83 13.78
C TRP A 116 -6.18 -1.83 14.42
N GLU A 117 -4.96 -2.27 14.71
CA GLU A 117 -3.88 -1.44 15.22
C GLU A 117 -2.68 -1.50 14.26
N ILE A 118 -2.15 -0.34 13.88
CA ILE A 118 -0.92 -0.23 13.08
C ILE A 118 0.25 0.08 14.01
N GLN A 119 1.23 -0.81 14.07
CA GLN A 119 2.47 -0.61 14.81
C GLN A 119 3.64 -0.44 13.84
N ILE A 120 4.33 0.69 13.93
CA ILE A 120 5.45 1.03 13.05
C ILE A 120 6.74 1.01 13.87
N ASP A 121 7.72 0.20 13.44
CA ASP A 121 9.04 0.18 14.06
C ASP A 121 9.68 1.57 13.98
N ILE A 122 10.27 2.04 15.10
CA ILE A 122 10.90 3.35 15.22
C ILE A 122 12.02 3.61 14.20
N LYS A 123 12.60 2.56 13.61
CA LYS A 123 13.60 2.68 12.53
C LYS A 123 13.00 3.07 11.18
N CYS A 124 11.68 2.95 10.99
CA CYS A 124 10.97 3.34 9.76
C CYS A 124 10.80 4.86 9.65
N ARG A 125 11.90 5.60 9.75
CA ARG A 125 11.91 7.06 9.85
C ARG A 125 11.39 7.74 8.59
N LYS A 126 11.60 7.14 7.42
CA LYS A 126 11.13 7.69 6.14
C LYS A 126 9.66 7.47 5.94
N LEU A 127 9.10 6.36 6.41
CA LEU A 127 7.65 6.14 6.45
C LEU A 127 7.02 7.15 7.41
N THR A 128 7.56 7.32 8.61
CA THR A 128 7.08 8.33 9.56
C THR A 128 7.15 9.73 8.96
N GLN A 129 8.23 10.05 8.25
CA GLN A 129 8.38 11.31 7.52
C GLN A 129 7.28 11.48 6.45
N ASP A 130 7.03 10.44 5.65
CA ASP A 130 5.95 10.44 4.65
C ASP A 130 4.59 10.64 5.30
N LEU A 131 4.28 9.97 6.42
CA LEU A 131 2.99 10.08 7.10
C LEU A 131 2.76 11.48 7.70
N ILE A 132 3.80 12.13 8.21
CA ILE A 132 3.69 13.46 8.82
C ILE A 132 3.60 14.56 7.77
N TYR A 133 4.41 14.48 6.71
CA TYR A 133 4.56 15.60 5.75
C TYR A 133 3.78 15.43 4.46
N GLN A 134 3.19 14.27 4.19
CA GLN A 134 2.40 14.09 2.97
C GLN A 134 1.08 14.87 3.06
N LEU A 135 0.95 15.86 2.19
CA LEU A 135 -0.23 16.73 2.16
C LEU A 135 -1.36 16.10 1.35
N ARG A 136 -2.60 16.47 1.70
CA ARG A 136 -3.81 16.12 0.97
C ARG A 136 -4.24 17.30 0.09
N ASN A 137 -4.59 17.01 -1.16
CA ASN A 137 -5.21 17.95 -2.08
C ASN A 137 -6.71 18.12 -1.77
N GLU A 138 -7.35 19.12 -2.39
CA GLU A 138 -8.79 19.39 -2.24
C GLU A 138 -9.68 18.22 -2.69
N ASP A 139 -9.25 17.49 -3.71
CA ASP A 139 -9.94 16.29 -4.24
C ASP A 139 -9.72 15.03 -3.38
N GLY A 140 -9.08 15.17 -2.21
CA GLY A 140 -8.77 14.07 -1.30
C GLY A 140 -7.55 13.23 -1.69
N THR A 141 -6.94 13.48 -2.85
CA THR A 141 -5.73 12.77 -3.28
C THR A 141 -4.49 13.26 -2.56
N LYS A 142 -3.41 12.48 -2.63
CA LYS A 142 -2.11 12.88 -2.07
C LYS A 142 -1.42 13.91 -2.97
N SER A 143 -0.82 14.93 -2.38
CA SER A 143 -0.04 15.93 -3.11
C SER A 143 1.17 15.30 -3.80
N LYS A 144 1.40 15.67 -5.07
CA LYS A 144 2.52 15.19 -5.89
C LYS A 144 3.55 16.29 -6.13
N GLN A 145 3.77 17.13 -5.13
CA GLN A 145 4.74 18.22 -5.25
C GLN A 145 6.13 17.66 -5.55
N LYS A 146 6.69 18.11 -6.67
CA LYS A 146 8.03 17.70 -7.11
C LYS A 146 9.07 18.67 -6.58
N THR A 147 10.19 18.14 -6.12
CA THR A 147 11.40 18.87 -5.80
C THR A 147 12.54 18.42 -6.70
N THR A 148 13.55 19.27 -6.88
CA THR A 148 14.72 18.95 -7.69
C THR A 148 15.84 18.49 -6.76
N ASP A 149 16.40 17.31 -7.02
CA ASP A 149 17.58 16.85 -6.32
C ASP A 149 18.79 17.73 -6.70
N PRO A 150 19.47 18.38 -5.74
CA PRO A 150 20.53 19.33 -6.04
C PRO A 150 21.81 18.66 -6.55
N LYS A 151 21.99 17.35 -6.37
CA LYS A 151 23.20 16.62 -6.78
C LYS A 151 23.05 16.02 -8.17
N THR A 152 21.89 15.45 -8.45
CA THR A 152 21.60 14.72 -9.69
C THR A 152 20.80 15.55 -10.70
N GLY A 153 20.19 16.66 -10.27
CA GLY A 153 19.32 17.50 -11.09
C GLY A 153 17.95 16.88 -11.41
N VAL A 154 17.67 15.68 -10.90
CA VAL A 154 16.44 14.93 -11.19
C VAL A 154 15.28 15.48 -10.37
N LYS A 155 14.14 15.73 -11.01
CA LYS A 155 12.88 16.06 -10.31
C LYS A 155 12.23 14.79 -9.76
N TYR A 156 11.85 14.82 -8.50
CA TYR A 156 11.18 13.70 -7.83
C TYR A 156 10.07 14.19 -6.89
N GLU A 157 9.06 13.34 -6.66
CA GLU A 157 8.05 13.57 -5.64
C GLU A 157 8.67 13.33 -4.27
N ARG A 158 8.70 14.36 -3.42
CA ARG A 158 9.47 14.34 -2.16
C ARG A 158 8.93 13.34 -1.15
N TYR A 159 7.61 13.19 -1.10
CA TYR A 159 6.88 12.37 -0.15
C TYR A 159 5.80 11.55 -0.87
N GLY A 160 5.28 10.53 -0.18
CA GLY A 160 4.11 9.77 -0.62
C GLY A 160 4.41 8.35 -1.09
N HIS A 161 5.67 7.98 -1.29
CA HIS A 161 6.05 6.68 -1.82
C HIS A 161 5.85 5.56 -0.79
N LEU A 162 6.31 5.76 0.45
CA LEU A 162 6.18 4.76 1.51
C LEU A 162 4.76 4.75 2.07
N SER A 163 4.09 5.91 2.14
CA SER A 163 2.67 5.92 2.50
C SER A 163 1.81 5.24 1.44
N ASP A 164 2.10 5.38 0.14
CA ASP A 164 1.42 4.59 -0.90
C ASP A 164 1.70 3.08 -0.76
N CYS A 165 2.92 2.67 -0.40
CA CYS A 165 3.19 1.27 -0.06
C CYS A 165 2.28 0.78 1.09
N LEU A 166 2.12 1.60 2.13
CA LEU A 166 1.24 1.30 3.25
C LEU A 166 -0.24 1.22 2.81
N ASP A 167 -0.71 2.15 1.98
CA ASP A 167 -2.08 2.13 1.45
C ASP A 167 -2.39 0.80 0.77
N TYR A 168 -1.52 0.36 -0.17
CA TYR A 168 -1.74 -0.87 -0.91
C TYR A 168 -1.68 -2.11 -0.01
N LEU A 169 -0.76 -2.11 0.97
CA LEU A 169 -0.63 -3.16 1.96
C LEU A 169 -1.91 -3.32 2.78
N LEU A 170 -2.42 -2.21 3.33
CA LEU A 170 -3.62 -2.21 4.15
C LEU A 170 -4.86 -2.58 3.34
N CYS A 171 -5.04 -2.00 2.14
CA CYS A 171 -6.19 -2.32 1.29
C CYS A 171 -6.22 -3.80 0.88
N TYR A 172 -5.05 -4.44 0.71
CA TYR A 172 -4.99 -5.85 0.33
C TYR A 172 -5.14 -6.80 1.52
N TYR A 173 -4.38 -6.60 2.59
CA TYR A 173 -4.39 -7.54 3.73
C TYR A 173 -5.57 -7.34 4.67
N LEU A 174 -6.14 -6.14 4.71
CA LEU A 174 -7.39 -5.82 5.41
C LEU A 174 -8.55 -5.71 4.41
N ARG A 175 -8.55 -6.52 3.34
CA ARG A 175 -9.51 -6.41 2.23
C ARG A 175 -10.97 -6.46 2.66
N ASP A 176 -11.31 -7.23 3.68
CA ASP A 176 -12.68 -7.34 4.15
C ASP A 176 -13.12 -6.01 4.78
N SER A 177 -12.28 -5.42 5.62
CA SER A 177 -12.43 -4.07 6.17
C SER A 177 -12.46 -3.01 5.08
N TRP A 178 -11.56 -3.08 4.10
CA TRP A 178 -11.51 -2.17 2.96
C TRP A 178 -12.79 -2.22 2.14
N TYR A 179 -13.31 -3.41 1.81
CA TYR A 179 -14.53 -3.54 1.02
C TYR A 179 -15.76 -3.09 1.80
N LYS A 180 -15.81 -3.34 3.11
CA LYS A 180 -16.87 -2.81 3.99
C LYS A 180 -16.85 -1.28 4.03
N PHE A 181 -15.66 -0.69 4.22
CA PHE A 181 -15.47 0.76 4.19
C PHE A 181 -15.88 1.37 2.84
N LYS A 182 -15.35 0.82 1.74
CA LYS A 182 -15.62 1.28 0.37
C LYS A 182 -17.10 1.18 -0.03
N SER A 183 -17.84 0.26 0.57
CA SER A 183 -19.25 0.04 0.26
C SER A 183 -20.19 0.91 1.10
N GLY A 184 -19.65 1.84 1.88
CA GLY A 184 -20.43 2.81 2.66
C GLY A 184 -20.74 2.38 4.08
N GLY A 185 -20.16 1.28 4.59
CA GLY A 185 -20.19 0.90 6.00
C GLY A 185 -21.50 1.21 6.74
N ASP A 186 -22.63 0.65 6.31
CA ASP A 186 -23.88 0.71 7.10
C ASP A 186 -23.68 -0.06 8.41
N GLY A 187 -23.17 0.67 9.41
CA GLY A 187 -23.06 0.30 10.81
C GLY A 187 -23.62 1.38 11.72
N ASN A 188 -24.37 2.35 11.19
CA ASN A 188 -25.20 3.23 12.00
C ASN A 188 -26.46 3.63 11.20
N GLY A 189 -27.56 2.96 11.51
CA GLY A 189 -28.83 3.19 10.84
C GLY A 189 -29.33 4.62 11.05
N TYR A 190 -29.35 5.38 9.97
CA TYR A 190 -30.43 6.34 9.72
C TYR A 190 -31.16 5.88 8.47
N VAL A 191 -32.07 4.91 8.65
CA VAL A 191 -33.19 4.74 7.73
C VAL A 191 -33.99 6.03 7.84
N VAL A 192 -33.86 6.93 6.87
CA VAL A 192 -34.85 7.99 6.68
C VAL A 192 -36.08 7.32 6.06
N SER A 193 -36.86 6.68 6.93
CA SER A 193 -38.24 6.32 6.66
C SER A 193 -39.07 7.55 6.96
N THR A 194 -39.27 8.42 5.98
CA THR A 194 -40.42 9.32 6.03
C THR A 194 -41.60 8.52 5.48
N SER A 195 -42.48 8.10 6.39
CA SER A 195 -43.72 7.40 6.11
C SER A 195 -44.52 8.13 5.04
N VAL A 196 -44.88 7.46 3.95
CA VAL A 196 -45.93 7.97 3.06
C VAL A 196 -47.25 7.81 3.83
N ILE A 197 -47.74 8.90 4.41
CA ILE A 197 -49.12 8.96 4.90
C ILE A 197 -50.01 9.07 3.66
N GLN A 198 -50.62 7.96 3.24
CA GLN A 198 -51.76 8.03 2.34
C GLN A 198 -53.01 8.31 3.18
N GLU A 199 -53.42 9.57 3.27
CA GLU A 199 -54.81 9.90 3.58
C GLU A 199 -55.62 9.74 2.29
N GLY A 200 -56.15 8.54 2.08
CA GLY A 200 -57.13 8.25 1.04
C GLY A 200 -58.42 7.78 1.69
N PHE A 201 -59.27 8.73 2.08
CA PHE A 201 -60.63 8.48 2.56
C PHE A 201 -61.44 7.69 1.54
N SER A 202 -62.09 6.63 2.02
CA SER A 202 -63.17 5.92 1.35
C SER A 202 -64.46 6.74 1.39
N TYR A 203 -65.05 6.97 0.21
CA TYR A 203 -66.48 7.08 -0.04
C TYR A 203 -66.78 6.48 -1.42
#